data_AF-A0AA97PGU4-F1
#
_entry.id   AF-A0AA97PGU4-F1
#
_cell.length_a   1.000
_cell.length_b   1.000
_cell.length_c   1.000
_cell.angle_alpha   90.00
_cell.angle_beta   90.00
_cell.angle_gamma   90.00
#
_symmetry.space_group_name_H-M   'P 1'
#
loop_
_entity.id
_entity.type
_entity.pdbx_description
1 polymer ?
#
loop_
_entity_poly.entity_id
_entity_poly.type
_entity_poly.pdbx_seq_one_letter_code
_entity_poly.pdbx_strand_id
1 'polypeptide(L)'
;MVEPLGLALGVLGVAGLFKSCIDNFDIVVRAKNFGEDFDLLCTQLALQRLRLVLWGESLGLVASPQGDNTPYNIGLDRPDIKVVIEPSLDYLRRLLERASVVTDRFALSNAVDSSPGSMSLFRDRFDAFRRRMHANQKQNSVWKTTRWAVHDAAAFKATVDQIKQLVDGLESITGTMENLLRRQRAALVGEIESVPDTRSLRLIQMASGSSNDRDASTRLISDVASHQLSLVKSSSRSSFSRIVGSGSLYHTTPLYPRAQLQRASDRPMFVASQPKMAIF
;
A
#
# COMPACT_ATOMS: atom_id res chain seq x y z
N MET A 1 41.70 2.50 10.46
CA MET A 1 41.01 3.53 9.65
C MET A 1 40.78 2.91 8.29
N VAL A 2 39.53 2.70 7.89
CA VAL A 2 39.20 2.19 6.55
C VAL A 2 38.98 3.42 5.68
N GLU A 3 39.75 3.53 4.61
CA GLU A 3 39.68 4.62 3.65
C GLU A 3 38.28 4.71 3.01
N PRO A 4 37.77 5.93 2.73
CA PRO A 4 36.51 6.09 2.02
C PRO A 4 36.69 5.56 0.60
N LEU A 5 36.06 4.43 0.28
CA LEU A 5 36.01 3.93 -1.09
C LEU A 5 35.55 5.08 -2.00
N GLY A 6 36.46 5.48 -2.88
CA GLY A 6 36.32 6.64 -3.73
C GLY A 6 35.06 6.61 -4.56
N LEU A 7 34.24 7.65 -4.40
CA LEU A 7 33.31 8.14 -5.41
C LEU A 7 34.14 8.73 -6.56
N ALA A 8 34.74 7.85 -7.36
CA ALA A 8 35.27 8.22 -8.66
C ALA A 8 34.10 8.41 -9.64
N LEU A 9 34.11 9.53 -10.35
CA LEU A 9 33.22 9.86 -11.46
C LEU A 9 33.36 8.79 -12.56
N GLY A 10 32.49 7.78 -12.56
CA GLY A 10 32.45 6.69 -13.53
C GLY A 10 31.06 6.07 -13.51
N VAL A 11 30.62 5.51 -14.64
CA VAL A 11 29.32 4.85 -14.88
C VAL A 11 28.60 4.43 -13.60
N LEU A 12 27.40 4.98 -13.35
CA LEU A 12 26.57 4.58 -12.21
C LEU A 12 26.49 3.05 -12.18
N GLY A 13 27.12 2.41 -11.20
CA GLY A 13 26.93 0.97 -10.98
C GLY A 13 25.46 0.67 -10.65
N VAL A 14 25.10 -0.61 -10.57
CA VAL A 14 23.73 -1.07 -10.23
C VAL A 14 23.07 -0.24 -9.12
N ALA A 15 23.76 -0.01 -7.99
CA ALA A 15 23.23 0.78 -6.88
C ALA A 15 22.93 2.25 -7.25
N GLY A 16 23.79 2.87 -8.07
CA GLY A 16 23.60 4.25 -8.54
C GLY A 16 22.45 4.38 -9.54
N LEU A 17 22.33 3.43 -10.48
CA LEU A 17 21.23 3.39 -11.43
C LEU A 17 19.89 3.11 -10.73
N PHE A 18 19.88 2.17 -9.80
CA PHE A 18 18.72 1.88 -8.97
C PHE A 18 18.28 3.11 -8.18
N LYS A 19 19.22 3.81 -7.53
CA LYS A 19 18.94 5.10 -6.86
C LYS A 19 18.28 6.09 -7.79
N SER A 20 18.82 6.25 -9.00
CA SER A 20 18.26 7.15 -9.99
C SER A 20 16.86 6.73 -10.44
N CYS A 21 16.57 5.43 -10.55
CA CYS A 21 15.21 4.94 -10.79
C CYS A 21 14.28 5.36 -9.66
N ILE A 22 14.65 5.10 -8.41
CA ILE A 22 13.83 5.43 -7.22
C ILE A 22 13.56 6.94 -7.14
N ASP A 23 14.59 7.75 -7.38
CA ASP A 23 14.45 9.22 -7.41
C ASP A 23 13.45 9.66 -8.49
N ASN A 24 13.54 9.10 -9.69
CA ASN A 24 12.61 9.38 -10.78
C ASN A 24 11.21 8.75 -10.59
N PHE A 25 11.08 7.77 -9.70
CA PHE A 25 9.81 7.10 -9.39
C PHE A 25 8.97 7.82 -8.33
N ASP A 26 9.47 8.94 -7.77
CA ASP A 26 8.67 9.86 -6.98
C ASP A 26 7.72 10.66 -7.89
N ILE A 27 6.71 9.97 -8.39
CA ILE A 27 5.79 10.50 -9.39
C ILE A 27 4.57 11.11 -8.72
N VAL A 28 4.23 12.34 -9.14
CA VAL A 28 2.90 12.93 -8.98
C VAL A 28 2.23 12.93 -10.35
N VAL A 29 1.10 12.24 -10.46
CA VAL A 29 0.34 12.15 -11.71
C VAL A 29 -0.75 13.21 -11.72
N ARG A 30 -0.77 14.04 -12.76
CA ARG A 30 -1.86 14.98 -13.07
C ARG A 30 -2.57 14.48 -14.32
N ALA A 31 -3.89 14.43 -14.30
CA ALA A 31 -4.66 14.02 -15.46
C ALA A 31 -5.97 14.80 -15.57
N LYS A 32 -6.44 15.02 -16.80
CA LYS A 32 -7.69 15.75 -17.08
C LYS A 32 -8.80 14.76 -17.40
N ASN A 33 -9.81 14.68 -16.51
CA ASN A 33 -11.04 13.88 -16.68
C ASN A 33 -10.82 12.38 -16.94
N PHE A 34 -10.63 11.58 -15.88
CA PHE A 34 -10.65 10.13 -16.03
C PHE A 34 -11.37 9.40 -14.89
N GLY A 35 -12.01 8.29 -15.26
CA GLY A 35 -12.77 7.40 -14.39
C GLY A 35 -11.96 6.22 -13.86
N GLU A 36 -12.64 5.11 -13.59
CA GLU A 36 -12.11 3.93 -12.90
C GLU A 36 -10.85 3.32 -13.55
N ASP A 37 -10.76 3.30 -14.88
CA ASP A 37 -9.60 2.76 -15.61
C ASP A 37 -8.29 3.51 -15.30
N PHE A 38 -8.38 4.81 -15.04
CA PHE A 38 -7.20 5.60 -14.70
C PHE A 38 -6.73 5.37 -13.26
N ASP A 39 -7.67 5.19 -12.34
CA ASP A 39 -7.37 4.72 -10.98
C ASP A 39 -6.68 3.36 -11.00
N LEU A 40 -7.09 2.48 -11.93
CA LEU A 40 -6.49 1.17 -12.13
C LEU A 40 -5.04 1.27 -12.60
N LEU A 41 -4.76 2.10 -13.61
CA LEU A 41 -3.40 2.33 -14.13
C LEU A 41 -2.49 2.96 -13.06
N CYS A 42 -3.01 3.91 -12.29
CA CYS A 42 -2.28 4.49 -11.16
C CYS A 42 -1.98 3.44 -10.08
N THR A 43 -2.93 2.54 -9.78
CA THR A 43 -2.71 1.42 -8.86
C THR A 43 -1.63 0.47 -9.38
N GLN A 44 -1.64 0.15 -10.67
CA GLN A 44 -0.61 -0.68 -11.30
C GLN A 44 0.78 -0.04 -11.19
N LEU A 45 0.88 1.27 -11.43
CA LEU A 45 2.12 2.02 -11.28
C LEU A 45 2.62 2.01 -9.83
N ALA A 46 1.72 2.23 -8.85
CA ALA A 46 2.05 2.17 -7.43
C ALA A 46 2.54 0.77 -7.00
N LEU A 47 1.97 -0.30 -7.56
CA LEU A 47 2.45 -1.67 -7.35
C LEU A 47 3.84 -1.88 -7.93
N GLN A 48 4.15 -1.37 -9.13
CA GLN A 48 5.51 -1.49 -9.68
C GLN A 48 6.53 -0.71 -8.84
N ARG A 49 6.16 0.47 -8.32
CA ARG A 49 6.98 1.22 -7.37
C ARG A 49 7.28 0.41 -6.11
N LEU A 50 6.26 -0.20 -5.50
CA LEU A 50 6.44 -1.06 -4.32
C LEU A 50 7.36 -2.25 -4.64
N ARG A 51 7.12 -2.95 -5.74
CA ARG A 51 7.93 -4.11 -6.15
C ARG A 51 9.40 -3.75 -6.35
N LEU A 52 9.67 -2.61 -6.99
CA LEU A 52 11.04 -2.12 -7.19
C LEU A 52 11.72 -1.77 -5.85
N VAL A 53 10.99 -1.18 -4.90
CA VAL A 53 11.47 -0.95 -3.52
C VAL A 53 11.86 -2.26 -2.86
N LEU A 54 10.95 -3.24 -2.85
CA LEU A 54 11.18 -4.55 -2.22
C LEU A 54 12.32 -5.31 -2.89
N TRP A 55 12.46 -5.19 -4.22
CA TRP A 55 13.57 -5.75 -4.97
C TRP A 55 14.91 -5.19 -4.45
N GLY A 56 15.05 -3.87 -4.34
CA GLY A 56 16.26 -3.25 -3.82
C GLY A 56 16.58 -3.61 -2.37
N GLU A 57 15.57 -3.70 -1.50
CA GLU A 57 15.74 -4.15 -0.11
C GLU A 57 16.23 -5.59 -0.02
N SER A 58 15.68 -6.47 -0.85
CA SER A 58 16.03 -7.89 -0.88
C SER A 58 17.46 -8.16 -1.36
N LEU A 59 18.07 -7.17 -2.04
CA LEU A 59 19.45 -7.20 -2.54
C LEU A 59 20.44 -6.43 -1.65
N GLY A 60 19.97 -5.82 -0.56
CA GLY A 60 20.82 -5.01 0.30
C GLY A 60 21.28 -3.70 -0.35
N LEU A 61 20.53 -3.15 -1.31
CA LEU A 61 20.85 -1.87 -1.96
C LEU A 61 20.56 -0.65 -1.07
N VAL A 62 19.76 -0.84 -0.02
CA VAL A 62 19.41 0.19 0.97
C VAL A 62 19.41 -0.43 2.35
N ALA A 63 19.82 0.36 3.34
CA ALA A 63 19.90 -0.12 4.71
C ALA A 63 18.51 -0.40 5.33
N SER A 64 18.43 -1.44 6.17
CA SER A 64 17.22 -1.81 6.91
C SER A 64 16.97 -0.91 8.11
N PRO A 65 15.72 -0.49 8.38
CA PRO A 65 15.38 0.32 9.54
C PRO A 65 15.51 -0.43 10.88
N GLN A 66 15.41 -1.76 10.89
CA GLN A 66 15.46 -2.57 12.12
C GLN A 66 16.87 -3.02 12.51
N GLY A 67 17.91 -2.56 11.80
CA GLY A 67 19.30 -2.99 12.04
C GLY A 67 19.62 -4.39 11.51
N ASP A 68 18.63 -5.17 11.09
CA ASP A 68 18.81 -6.39 10.30
C ASP A 68 19.10 -6.01 8.85
N ASN A 69 20.32 -5.56 8.62
CA ASN A 69 20.74 -5.06 7.32
C ASN A 69 20.92 -6.24 6.38
N THR A 70 20.00 -6.43 5.42
CA THR A 70 20.21 -7.38 4.32
C THR A 70 21.58 -7.08 3.70
N PRO A 71 22.53 -8.02 3.76
CA PRO A 71 23.86 -7.78 3.21
C PRO A 71 23.75 -7.55 1.71
N TYR A 72 24.62 -6.70 1.17
CA TYR A 72 24.71 -6.49 -0.27
C TYR A 72 24.93 -7.82 -0.97
N ASN A 73 24.07 -8.13 -1.95
CA ASN A 73 24.19 -9.38 -2.68
C ASN A 73 25.31 -9.27 -3.74
N ILE A 74 26.44 -9.89 -3.47
CA ILE A 74 27.61 -9.94 -4.38
C ILE A 74 27.29 -10.55 -5.75
N GLY A 75 26.18 -11.27 -5.89
CA GLY A 75 25.69 -11.78 -7.16
C GLY A 75 25.38 -10.69 -8.19
N LEU A 76 25.11 -9.45 -7.76
CA LEU A 76 24.92 -8.29 -8.64
C LEU A 76 26.20 -7.85 -9.35
N ASP A 77 27.37 -8.14 -8.79
CA ASP A 77 28.65 -7.76 -9.38
C ASP A 77 29.15 -8.78 -10.41
N ARG A 78 28.46 -9.93 -10.55
CA ARG A 78 28.79 -10.94 -11.56
C ARG A 78 28.64 -10.33 -12.95
N PRO A 79 29.67 -10.41 -13.83
CA PRO A 79 29.66 -9.74 -15.14
C PRO A 79 28.46 -10.13 -16.03
N ASP A 80 28.05 -11.40 -16.00
CA ASP A 80 26.93 -11.94 -16.77
C ASP A 80 25.56 -11.42 -16.29
N ILE A 81 25.47 -11.03 -15.01
CA ILE A 81 24.27 -10.40 -14.44
C ILE A 81 24.28 -8.90 -14.69
N LYS A 82 25.42 -8.25 -14.41
CA LYS A 82 25.60 -6.81 -14.49
C LYS A 82 25.32 -6.26 -15.91
N VAL A 83 25.78 -6.98 -16.94
CA VAL A 83 25.56 -6.64 -18.35
C VAL A 83 24.08 -6.61 -18.75
N VAL A 84 23.20 -7.24 -17.97
CA VAL A 84 21.74 -7.22 -18.19
C VAL A 84 21.07 -6.22 -17.26
N ILE A 85 21.41 -6.23 -15.97
CA ILE A 85 20.75 -5.38 -14.95
C ILE A 85 21.02 -3.89 -15.19
N GLU A 86 22.25 -3.49 -15.52
CA GLU A 86 22.56 -2.06 -15.70
C GLU A 86 21.78 -1.45 -16.88
N PRO A 87 21.76 -2.05 -18.09
CA PRO A 87 20.92 -1.55 -19.17
C PRO A 87 19.42 -1.55 -18.83
N SER A 88 18.92 -2.56 -18.11
CA SER A 88 17.51 -2.61 -17.69
C SER A 88 17.15 -1.46 -16.74
N LEU A 89 17.98 -1.18 -15.74
CA LEU A 89 17.78 -0.06 -14.82
C LEU A 89 17.92 1.29 -15.53
N ASP A 90 18.90 1.44 -16.42
CA ASP A 90 19.08 2.68 -17.17
C ASP A 90 17.92 2.94 -18.15
N TYR A 91 17.36 1.88 -18.76
CA TYR A 91 16.15 2.00 -19.56
C TYR A 91 14.92 2.36 -18.71
N LEU A 92 14.76 1.73 -17.54
CA LEU A 92 13.71 2.09 -16.58
C LEU A 92 13.82 3.56 -16.14
N ARG A 93 15.03 4.01 -15.78
CA ARG A 93 15.32 5.41 -15.44
C ARG A 93 14.86 6.36 -16.53
N ARG A 94 15.27 6.11 -17.79
CA ARG A 94 14.85 6.94 -18.94
C ARG A 94 13.34 6.93 -19.17
N LEU A 95 12.68 5.79 -18.96
CA LEU A 95 11.23 5.68 -19.10
C LEU A 95 10.52 6.56 -18.05
N LEU A 96 11.01 6.53 -16.80
CA LEU A 96 10.50 7.36 -15.71
C LEU A 96 10.71 8.87 -15.95
N GLU A 97 11.87 9.23 -16.51
CA GLU A 97 12.21 10.61 -16.91
C GLU A 97 11.36 11.10 -18.09
N ARG A 98 11.19 10.31 -19.15
CA ARG A 98 10.45 10.74 -20.36
C ARG A 98 9.01 11.08 -20.08
N ALA A 99 8.37 10.32 -19.20
CA ALA A 99 7.00 10.57 -18.80
C ALA A 99 6.83 11.87 -17.98
N SER A 100 7.93 12.53 -17.57
CA SER A 100 7.91 13.83 -16.90
C SER A 100 7.77 15.04 -17.85
N VAL A 101 7.88 14.84 -19.17
CA VAL A 101 7.98 15.94 -20.15
C VAL A 101 6.62 16.27 -20.76
N VAL A 102 5.68 16.78 -19.95
CA VAL A 102 4.61 17.69 -20.42
C VAL A 102 4.17 18.60 -19.26
N THR A 103 5.05 19.45 -18.73
CA THR A 103 4.66 20.31 -17.58
C THR A 103 4.86 21.81 -17.81
N ASP A 104 5.76 22.24 -18.69
CA ASP A 104 6.14 23.67 -18.73
C ASP A 104 5.26 24.58 -19.59
N ARG A 105 4.32 24.05 -20.39
CA ARG A 105 3.47 24.90 -21.26
C ARG A 105 2.02 25.06 -20.82
N PHE A 106 1.59 24.40 -19.74
CA PHE A 106 0.19 24.41 -19.30
C PHE A 106 -0.02 24.67 -17.80
N ALA A 107 0.96 25.29 -17.13
CA ALA A 107 0.87 25.72 -15.72
C ALA A 107 -0.12 26.88 -15.45
N LEU A 108 -1.10 27.12 -16.33
CA LEU A 108 -2.13 28.17 -16.20
C LEU A 108 -3.58 27.62 -16.21
N SER A 109 -3.79 26.32 -16.03
CA SER A 109 -5.14 25.78 -15.87
C SER A 109 -5.35 25.24 -14.47
N ASN A 110 -6.44 25.70 -13.84
CA ASN A 110 -6.95 25.43 -12.48
C ASN A 110 -7.27 23.94 -12.16
N ALA A 111 -6.55 22.99 -12.75
CA ALA A 111 -6.60 21.60 -12.32
C ALA A 111 -5.92 21.51 -10.95
N VAL A 112 -6.71 21.24 -9.91
CA VAL A 112 -6.23 21.00 -8.55
C VAL A 112 -5.13 19.93 -8.62
N ASP A 113 -3.99 20.22 -8.00
CA ASP A 113 -2.90 19.26 -7.80
C ASP A 113 -3.42 18.09 -6.93
N SER A 114 -4.05 17.11 -7.55
CA SER A 114 -4.54 15.93 -6.84
C SER A 114 -4.24 14.72 -7.68
N SER A 115 -3.13 14.08 -7.34
CA SER A 115 -2.88 12.72 -7.76
C SER A 115 -4.05 11.85 -7.27
N PRO A 116 -4.52 10.88 -8.07
CA PRO A 116 -5.56 9.97 -7.59
C PRO A 116 -5.14 9.28 -6.30
N GLY A 117 -6.08 9.00 -5.41
CA GLY A 117 -5.82 8.28 -4.15
C GLY A 117 -5.19 6.90 -4.37
N SER A 118 -5.33 6.31 -5.56
CA SER A 118 -4.63 5.08 -5.93
C SER A 118 -3.10 5.23 -6.01
N MET A 119 -2.57 6.42 -6.34
CA MET A 119 -1.11 6.67 -6.32
C MET A 119 -0.54 6.83 -4.90
N SER A 120 -1.38 7.12 -3.90
CA SER A 120 -0.94 7.16 -2.50
C SER A 120 -0.82 5.77 -1.88
N LEU A 121 -1.23 4.71 -2.58
CA LEU A 121 -0.97 3.34 -2.16
C LEU A 121 0.54 3.11 -1.97
N PHE A 122 0.88 2.61 -0.78
CA PHE A 122 2.25 2.34 -0.34
C PHE A 122 3.16 3.58 -0.36
N ARG A 123 2.61 4.79 -0.35
CA ARG A 123 3.39 6.03 -0.34
C ARG A 123 4.27 6.12 0.90
N ASP A 124 3.74 5.80 2.07
CA ASP A 124 4.50 5.83 3.32
C ASP A 124 5.68 4.84 3.30
N ARG A 125 5.46 3.64 2.74
CA ARG A 125 6.52 2.63 2.54
C ARG A 125 7.62 3.17 1.61
N PHE A 126 7.22 3.78 0.51
CA PHE A 126 8.15 4.39 -0.45
C PHE A 126 8.93 5.56 0.17
N ASP A 127 8.27 6.45 0.92
CA ASP A 127 8.93 7.59 1.58
C ASP A 127 9.87 7.17 2.70
N ALA A 128 9.50 6.14 3.46
CA ALA A 128 10.40 5.53 4.44
C ALA A 128 11.64 4.94 3.77
N PHE A 129 11.46 4.21 2.66
CA PHE A 129 12.56 3.64 1.89
C PHE A 129 13.49 4.72 1.34
N ARG A 130 12.92 5.74 0.69
CA ARG A 130 13.68 6.84 0.11
C ARG A 130 14.49 7.58 1.18
N ARG A 131 13.87 7.91 2.33
CA ARG A 131 14.60 8.53 3.46
C ARG A 131 15.84 7.74 3.87
N ARG A 132 15.76 6.40 3.92
CA ARG A 132 16.92 5.55 4.23
C ARG A 132 17.96 5.56 3.13
N MET A 133 17.53 5.50 1.88
CA MET A 133 18.42 5.56 0.72
C MET A 133 19.25 6.85 0.70
N HIS A 134 18.70 7.96 1.17
CA HIS A 134 19.38 9.25 1.25
C HIS A 134 19.96 9.60 2.63
N ALA A 135 19.87 8.71 3.62
CA ALA A 135 20.28 9.03 5.00
C ALA A 135 21.78 9.43 5.10
N ASN A 136 22.61 8.90 4.19
CA ASN A 136 24.05 9.19 4.13
C ASN A 136 24.40 10.36 3.19
N GLN A 137 23.41 11.00 2.55
CA GLN A 137 23.62 12.11 1.63
C GLN A 137 23.50 13.45 2.40
N LYS A 138 24.43 14.40 2.16
CA LYS A 138 24.39 15.72 2.82
C LYS A 138 23.00 16.34 2.65
N GLN A 139 22.40 16.79 3.77
CA GLN A 139 21.01 17.26 3.94
C GLN A 139 20.55 18.40 2.99
N ASN A 140 21.43 18.92 2.11
CA ASN A 140 21.14 20.05 1.22
C ASN A 140 20.65 19.66 -0.19
N SER A 141 20.57 18.36 -0.53
CA SER A 141 20.06 17.94 -1.84
C SER A 141 18.54 17.78 -1.79
N VAL A 142 17.80 18.84 -2.12
CA VAL A 142 16.36 18.75 -2.41
C VAL A 142 16.17 17.87 -3.64
N TRP A 143 15.67 16.66 -3.43
CA TRP A 143 15.36 15.74 -4.51
C TRP A 143 14.10 16.21 -5.24
N LYS A 144 14.11 16.12 -6.58
CA LYS A 144 12.98 16.56 -7.40
C LYS A 144 11.93 15.45 -7.45
N THR A 145 10.68 15.82 -7.23
CA THR A 145 9.52 14.98 -7.53
C THR A 145 9.27 15.03 -9.04
N THR A 146 9.14 13.86 -9.64
CA THR A 146 8.79 13.70 -11.05
C THR A 146 7.30 14.02 -11.23
N ARG A 147 6.97 14.98 -12.09
CA ARG A 147 5.57 15.32 -12.38
C ARG A 147 5.19 14.74 -13.73
N TRP A 148 4.16 13.89 -13.77
CA TRP A 148 3.63 13.34 -15.00
C TRP A 148 2.31 14.02 -15.32
N ALA A 149 2.15 14.51 -16.55
CA ALA A 149 0.87 14.99 -17.05
C ALA A 149 0.33 14.00 -18.08
N VAL A 150 -0.73 13.29 -17.70
CA VAL A 150 -1.36 12.28 -18.55
C VAL A 150 -2.46 12.93 -19.36
N HIS A 151 -2.20 13.03 -20.67
CA HIS A 151 -3.15 13.50 -21.67
C HIS A 151 -3.71 12.36 -22.53
N ASP A 152 -3.01 11.23 -22.55
CA ASP A 152 -3.34 10.04 -23.34
C ASP A 152 -3.26 8.81 -22.42
N ALA A 153 -4.42 8.20 -22.16
CA ALA A 153 -4.53 7.03 -21.30
C ALA A 153 -3.88 5.78 -21.92
N ALA A 154 -3.87 5.65 -23.25
CA ALA A 154 -3.24 4.52 -23.94
C ALA A 154 -1.71 4.62 -23.86
N ALA A 155 -1.16 5.82 -24.07
CA ALA A 155 0.28 6.07 -23.91
C ALA A 155 0.72 5.86 -22.45
N PHE A 156 -0.08 6.31 -21.48
CA PHE A 156 0.18 6.07 -20.06
C PHE A 156 0.14 4.57 -19.73
N LYS A 157 -0.87 3.84 -20.21
CA LYS A 157 -0.94 2.38 -20.05
C LYS A 157 0.30 1.69 -20.62
N ALA A 158 0.70 2.03 -21.85
CA ALA A 158 1.89 1.44 -22.47
C ALA A 158 3.15 1.69 -21.64
N THR A 159 3.29 2.87 -21.04
CA THR A 159 4.39 3.20 -20.13
C THR A 159 4.34 2.33 -18.86
N VAL A 160 3.17 2.18 -18.24
CA VAL A 160 2.98 1.33 -17.06
C VAL A 160 3.30 -0.15 -17.38
N ASP A 161 2.86 -0.64 -18.53
CA ASP A 161 3.14 -2.02 -19.00
C ASP A 161 4.66 -2.23 -19.20
N GLN A 162 5.36 -1.27 -19.81
CA GLN A 162 6.81 -1.32 -20.00
C GLN A 162 7.56 -1.32 -18.66
N ILE A 163 7.14 -0.48 -17.70
CA ILE A 163 7.71 -0.48 -16.34
C ILE A 163 7.52 -1.86 -15.70
N LYS A 164 6.31 -2.43 -15.78
CA LYS A 164 6.01 -3.76 -15.24
C LYS A 164 6.94 -4.82 -15.85
N GLN A 165 7.08 -4.86 -17.17
CA GLN A 165 7.96 -5.81 -17.85
C GLN A 165 9.42 -5.70 -17.40
N LEU A 166 9.92 -4.49 -17.16
CA LEU A 166 11.28 -4.27 -16.66
C LEU A 166 11.43 -4.76 -15.22
N VAL A 167 10.47 -4.47 -14.35
CA VAL A 167 10.47 -4.96 -12.96
C VAL A 167 10.38 -6.49 -12.93
N ASP A 168 9.51 -7.09 -13.74
CA ASP A 168 9.42 -8.55 -13.90
C ASP A 168 10.74 -9.16 -14.35
N GLY A 169 11.41 -8.54 -15.33
CA GLY A 169 12.71 -8.95 -15.82
C GLY A 169 13.81 -8.89 -14.76
N LEU A 170 13.88 -7.78 -14.00
CA LEU A 170 14.82 -7.61 -12.89
C LEU A 170 14.61 -8.68 -11.80
N GLU A 171 13.36 -8.93 -11.40
CA GLU A 171 13.01 -9.98 -10.44
C GLU A 171 13.35 -11.37 -10.97
N SER A 172 13.12 -11.63 -12.25
CA SER A 172 13.41 -12.93 -12.88
C SER A 172 14.92 -13.23 -12.90
N ILE A 173 15.73 -12.27 -13.36
CA ILE A 173 17.20 -12.40 -13.43
C ILE A 173 17.80 -12.64 -12.04
N THR A 174 17.27 -11.96 -11.04
CA THR A 174 17.78 -12.03 -9.65
C THR A 174 17.09 -13.11 -8.82
N GLY A 175 16.00 -13.71 -9.29
CA GLY A 175 15.12 -14.57 -8.49
C GLY A 175 15.75 -15.89 -8.03
N THR A 176 16.81 -16.34 -8.70
CA THR A 176 17.58 -17.53 -8.32
C THR A 176 18.64 -17.24 -7.24
N MET A 177 18.89 -15.97 -6.93
CA MET A 177 19.85 -15.57 -5.89
C MET A 177 19.24 -15.84 -4.51
N GLU A 178 19.89 -16.71 -3.73
CA GLU A 178 19.76 -16.88 -2.28
C GLU A 178 18.41 -16.45 -1.64
N ASN A 179 17.34 -17.22 -1.91
CA ASN A 179 16.00 -17.01 -1.34
C ASN A 179 15.39 -15.59 -1.54
N LEU A 180 15.96 -14.78 -2.45
CA LEU A 180 15.55 -13.40 -2.69
C LEU A 180 14.09 -13.34 -3.09
N LEU A 181 13.69 -14.14 -4.08
CA LEU A 181 12.31 -14.19 -4.57
C LEU A 181 11.33 -14.55 -3.45
N ARG A 182 11.71 -15.45 -2.54
CA ARG A 182 10.87 -15.82 -1.39
C ARG A 182 10.72 -14.65 -0.41
N ARG A 183 11.82 -13.98 -0.07
CA ARG A 183 11.83 -12.81 0.83
C ARG A 183 11.02 -11.65 0.25
N GLN A 184 11.23 -11.34 -1.03
CA GLN A 184 10.51 -10.30 -1.73
C GLN A 184 9.01 -10.57 -1.77
N ARG A 185 8.60 -11.81 -2.08
CA ARG A 185 7.19 -12.22 -2.06
C ARG A 185 6.58 -12.13 -0.66
N ALA A 186 7.29 -12.57 0.38
CA ALA A 186 6.80 -12.47 1.75
C ALA A 186 6.60 -11.01 2.19
N ALA A 187 7.54 -10.12 1.86
CA ALA A 187 7.40 -8.69 2.12
C ALA A 187 6.22 -8.07 1.35
N LEU A 188 6.04 -8.43 0.08
CA LEU A 188 4.92 -7.98 -0.74
C LEU A 188 3.58 -8.42 -0.17
N VAL A 189 3.48 -9.67 0.29
CA VAL A 189 2.28 -10.20 0.96
C VAL A 189 1.96 -9.35 2.19
N GLY A 190 2.95 -9.14 3.07
CA GLY A 190 2.76 -8.36 4.30
C GLY A 190 2.30 -6.92 4.04
N GLU A 191 2.84 -6.26 3.01
CA GLU A 191 2.42 -4.92 2.62
C GLU A 191 0.96 -4.89 2.15
N ILE A 192 0.52 -5.86 1.34
CA ILE A 192 -0.88 -5.94 0.88
C ILE A 192 -1.82 -6.29 2.04
N GLU A 193 -1.43 -7.21 2.92
CA GLU A 193 -2.20 -7.57 4.11
C GLU A 193 -2.37 -6.39 5.07
N SER A 194 -1.41 -5.48 5.12
CA SER A 194 -1.50 -4.26 5.93
C SER A 194 -2.48 -3.21 5.41
N VAL A 195 -3.00 -3.35 4.17
CA VAL A 195 -3.94 -2.39 3.58
C VAL A 195 -5.30 -2.48 4.31
N PRO A 196 -5.76 -1.38 4.94
CA PRO A 196 -6.89 -1.44 5.85
C PRO A 196 -8.26 -1.36 5.17
N ASP A 197 -8.33 -0.78 3.96
CA ASP A 197 -9.59 -0.43 3.34
C ASP A 197 -9.96 -1.31 2.13
N THR A 198 -11.26 -1.57 2.00
CA THR A 198 -11.78 -2.47 0.97
C THR A 198 -11.74 -1.91 -0.45
N ARG A 199 -11.68 -0.58 -0.62
CA ARG A 199 -11.64 0.06 -1.94
C ARG A 199 -10.25 -0.15 -2.55
N SER A 200 -9.21 0.15 -1.79
CA SER A 200 -7.81 -0.07 -2.16
C SER A 200 -7.53 -1.54 -2.48
N LEU A 201 -8.01 -2.47 -1.64
CA LEU A 201 -7.84 -3.91 -1.88
C LEU A 201 -8.52 -4.37 -3.18
N ARG A 202 -9.71 -3.84 -3.51
CA ARG A 202 -10.35 -4.11 -4.81
C ARG A 202 -9.54 -3.54 -5.97
N LEU A 203 -9.05 -2.31 -5.85
CA LEU A 203 -8.21 -1.71 -6.89
C LEU A 203 -6.93 -2.54 -7.11
N ILE A 204 -6.25 -2.98 -6.04
CA ILE A 204 -5.06 -3.84 -6.12
C ILE A 204 -5.41 -5.18 -6.81
N GLN A 205 -6.52 -5.81 -6.43
CA GLN A 205 -7.01 -7.04 -7.04
C GLN A 205 -7.27 -6.88 -8.55
N MET A 206 -8.00 -5.83 -8.93
CA MET A 206 -8.36 -5.52 -10.32
C MET A 206 -7.13 -5.13 -11.14
N ALA A 207 -6.22 -4.34 -10.57
CA ALA A 207 -4.98 -3.90 -11.21
C ALA A 207 -4.12 -5.10 -11.61
N SER A 208 -4.22 -6.18 -10.83
CA SER A 208 -3.53 -7.45 -11.06
C SER A 208 -4.34 -8.42 -11.94
N GLY A 209 -5.55 -8.03 -12.37
CA GLY A 209 -6.55 -8.92 -12.93
C GLY A 209 -6.64 -8.99 -14.46
N SER A 210 -6.05 -8.05 -15.20
CA SER A 210 -6.47 -7.73 -16.58
C SER A 210 -5.88 -8.59 -17.73
N SER A 211 -5.13 -9.66 -17.47
CA SER A 211 -4.50 -10.47 -18.54
C SER A 211 -4.72 -11.97 -18.32
N ASN A 212 -4.97 -12.72 -19.41
CA ASN A 212 -5.01 -14.19 -19.43
C ASN A 212 -3.61 -14.82 -19.24
N ASP A 213 -2.55 -14.04 -19.45
CA ASP A 213 -1.16 -14.42 -19.18
C ASP A 213 -0.66 -13.66 -17.96
N ARG A 214 -0.97 -14.18 -16.76
CA ARG A 214 -0.50 -13.60 -15.50
C ARG A 214 0.83 -14.23 -15.10
N ASP A 215 1.85 -13.42 -14.92
CA ASP A 215 3.09 -13.82 -14.24
C ASP A 215 2.82 -14.17 -12.76
N ALA A 216 3.79 -14.84 -12.14
CA ALA A 216 3.66 -15.33 -10.77
C ALA A 216 3.45 -14.22 -9.73
N SER A 217 4.07 -13.05 -9.93
CA SER A 217 3.94 -11.91 -9.00
C SER A 217 2.54 -11.30 -9.09
N THR A 218 2.00 -11.15 -10.30
CA THR A 218 0.64 -10.66 -10.55
C THR A 218 -0.42 -11.59 -9.95
N ARG A 219 -0.25 -12.92 -10.08
CA ARG A 219 -1.17 -13.90 -9.45
C ARG A 219 -1.15 -13.77 -7.93
N LEU A 220 0.05 -13.73 -7.33
CA LEU A 220 0.22 -13.56 -5.89
C LEU A 220 -0.48 -12.30 -5.37
N ILE A 221 -0.27 -11.14 -6.03
CA ILE A 221 -0.90 -9.88 -5.61
C ILE A 221 -2.44 -10.00 -5.67
N SER A 222 -2.98 -10.57 -6.76
CA SER A 222 -4.43 -10.75 -6.92
C SER A 222 -5.01 -11.66 -5.84
N ASP A 223 -4.36 -12.79 -5.56
CA ASP A 223 -4.81 -13.78 -4.58
C ASP A 223 -4.77 -13.22 -3.14
N VAL A 224 -3.67 -12.56 -2.76
CA VAL A 224 -3.50 -11.96 -1.44
C VAL A 224 -4.50 -10.82 -1.23
N ALA A 225 -4.69 -9.94 -2.23
CA ALA A 225 -5.67 -8.87 -2.14
C ALA A 225 -7.11 -9.41 -2.04
N SER A 226 -7.43 -10.48 -2.78
CA SER A 226 -8.73 -11.16 -2.72
C SER A 226 -8.98 -11.76 -1.33
N HIS A 227 -7.98 -12.44 -0.79
CA HIS A 227 -8.03 -13.03 0.54
C HIS A 227 -8.23 -11.95 1.62
N GLN A 228 -7.41 -10.91 1.60
CA GLN A 228 -7.49 -9.83 2.60
C GLN A 228 -8.81 -9.06 2.50
N LEU A 229 -9.33 -8.84 1.29
CA LEU A 229 -10.65 -8.24 1.09
C LEU A 229 -11.77 -9.05 1.76
N SER A 230 -11.67 -10.38 1.75
CA SER A 230 -12.64 -11.26 2.42
C SER A 230 -12.56 -11.17 3.94
N LEU A 231 -11.35 -11.05 4.50
CA LEU A 231 -11.10 -10.90 5.93
C LEU A 231 -11.59 -9.55 6.47
N VAL A 232 -11.31 -8.45 5.75
CA VAL A 232 -11.76 -7.11 6.14
C VAL A 232 -13.29 -7.01 6.09
N LYS A 233 -13.93 -7.58 5.06
CA LYS A 233 -15.39 -7.63 4.94
C LYS A 233 -16.06 -8.47 6.03
N SER A 234 -15.50 -9.64 6.36
CA SER A 234 -16.06 -10.51 7.41
C SER A 234 -15.89 -9.90 8.81
N SER A 235 -14.74 -9.30 9.09
CA SER A 235 -14.49 -8.58 10.34
C SER A 235 -15.47 -7.42 10.55
N SER A 236 -15.76 -6.66 9.48
CA SER A 236 -16.74 -5.57 9.52
C SER A 236 -18.17 -6.08 9.81
N ARG A 237 -18.56 -7.21 9.21
CA ARG A 237 -19.87 -7.85 9.45
C ARG A 237 -19.99 -8.39 10.89
N SER A 238 -18.92 -8.99 11.42
CA SER A 238 -18.87 -9.49 12.80
C SER A 238 -19.03 -8.36 13.81
N SER A 239 -18.28 -7.26 13.66
CA SER A 239 -18.42 -6.07 14.52
C SER A 239 -19.82 -5.47 14.46
N PHE A 240 -20.44 -5.42 13.26
CA PHE A 240 -21.81 -4.91 13.10
C PHE A 240 -22.85 -5.81 13.79
N SER A 241 -22.70 -7.14 13.71
CA SER A 241 -23.61 -8.08 14.37
C SER A 241 -23.61 -7.96 15.90
N ARG A 242 -22.46 -7.61 16.52
CA ARG A 242 -22.38 -7.37 17.98
C ARG A 242 -23.05 -6.07 18.40
N ILE A 243 -22.98 -5.04 17.57
CA ILE A 243 -23.62 -3.74 17.84
C ILE A 243 -25.14 -3.86 17.74
N VAL A 244 -25.65 -4.55 16.70
CA VAL A 244 -27.09 -4.77 16.53
C VAL A 244 -27.63 -5.78 17.57
N GLY A 245 -26.84 -6.79 17.95
CA GLY A 245 -27.20 -7.76 19.00
C GLY A 245 -27.24 -7.19 20.43
N SER A 246 -26.73 -5.98 20.65
CA SER A 246 -26.77 -5.31 21.96
C SER A 246 -27.94 -4.33 22.11
N GLY A 247 -28.82 -4.23 21.10
CA GLY A 247 -29.90 -3.23 21.03
C GLY A 247 -31.32 -3.74 21.28
N SER A 248 -31.53 -4.96 21.80
CA SER A 248 -32.89 -5.48 22.03
C SER A 248 -33.01 -6.27 23.33
N LEU A 249 -33.27 -5.55 24.42
CA LEU A 249 -33.78 -6.11 25.68
C LEU A 249 -34.66 -5.07 26.38
N TYR A 250 -35.77 -4.70 25.74
CA TYR A 250 -36.96 -4.27 26.48
C TYR A 250 -38.14 -5.09 25.95
N HIS A 251 -38.55 -6.05 26.77
CA HIS A 251 -39.75 -6.84 26.62
C HIS A 251 -40.97 -5.89 26.54
N THR A 252 -41.61 -5.80 25.38
CA THR A 252 -43.03 -5.43 25.31
C THR A 252 -43.84 -6.68 25.62
N THR A 253 -44.41 -6.72 26.82
CA THR A 253 -45.33 -7.75 27.29
C THR A 253 -46.63 -7.72 26.47
N PRO A 254 -47.11 -8.85 25.92
CA PRO A 254 -48.41 -8.87 25.25
C PRO A 254 -49.55 -8.99 26.26
N LEU A 255 -50.59 -8.19 26.02
CA LEU A 255 -51.90 -8.21 26.65
C LEU A 255 -52.60 -9.57 26.51
N TYR A 256 -53.20 -10.06 27.60
CA TYR A 256 -54.30 -11.03 27.59
C TYR A 256 -55.45 -10.51 28.47
N PRO A 257 -56.73 -10.61 28.04
CA PRO A 257 -57.89 -10.22 28.83
C PRO A 257 -58.70 -11.40 29.42
N ARG A 258 -59.59 -11.07 30.38
CA ARG A 258 -60.69 -11.85 31.02
C ARG A 258 -60.26 -12.68 32.26
N ALA A 259 -60.98 -12.73 33.39
CA ALA A 259 -62.40 -12.51 33.71
C ALA A 259 -62.64 -12.09 35.19
N GLN A 260 -63.86 -11.64 35.46
CA GLN A 260 -64.41 -11.13 36.74
C GLN A 260 -64.48 -12.17 37.87
N LEU A 261 -64.44 -11.72 39.15
CA LEU A 261 -65.43 -12.10 40.18
C LEU A 261 -65.31 -11.28 41.49
N GLN A 262 -66.49 -10.82 41.92
CA GLN A 262 -66.99 -10.37 43.22
C GLN A 262 -66.08 -9.83 44.36
N ARG A 263 -66.36 -8.56 44.65
CA ARG A 263 -66.54 -7.87 45.95
C ARG A 263 -66.91 -8.77 47.17
N ALA A 264 -66.17 -8.62 48.28
CA ALA A 264 -66.69 -8.70 49.65
C ALA A 264 -65.78 -7.93 50.62
N SER A 265 -66.41 -7.28 51.59
CA SER A 265 -65.83 -6.42 52.62
C SER A 265 -65.05 -7.22 53.68
N ASP A 266 -64.07 -6.57 54.31
CA ASP A 266 -64.21 -6.18 55.71
C ASP A 266 -62.98 -5.38 56.22
N ARG A 267 -63.29 -4.24 56.83
CA ARG A 267 -62.48 -3.53 57.84
C ARG A 267 -62.86 -4.15 59.20
N PRO A 268 -61.99 -4.17 60.24
CA PRO A 268 -61.66 -2.96 61.04
C PRO A 268 -60.15 -2.83 61.39
N MET A 269 -59.60 -1.62 61.41
CA MET A 269 -59.31 -0.78 62.61
C MET A 269 -58.53 -1.48 63.75
N PHE A 270 -57.32 -0.97 64.04
CA PHE A 270 -56.76 -0.49 65.32
C PHE A 270 -55.22 -0.43 65.17
N VAL A 271 -54.57 0.74 65.09
CA VAL A 271 -54.14 1.68 66.15
C VAL A 271 -52.81 1.27 66.83
N ALA A 272 -51.88 2.24 66.78
CA ALA A 272 -50.79 2.57 67.70
C ALA A 272 -49.61 1.59 67.92
N SER A 273 -48.42 2.02 67.50
CA SER A 273 -47.42 2.61 68.44
C SER A 273 -46.01 2.62 67.81
N GLN A 274 -45.49 3.82 67.53
CA GLN A 274 -44.09 4.14 67.83
C GLN A 274 -43.98 4.45 69.35
N PRO A 275 -42.80 4.70 69.99
CA PRO A 275 -41.43 4.83 69.48
C PRO A 275 -40.34 4.11 70.34
N LYS A 276 -39.08 4.19 69.91
CA LYS A 276 -37.79 4.25 70.68
C LYS A 276 -36.67 3.98 69.66
N MET A 277 -35.85 4.91 69.19
CA MET A 277 -34.86 5.79 69.85
C MET A 277 -33.89 5.08 70.80
N ALA A 278 -32.67 4.82 70.31
CA ALA A 278 -31.35 4.95 70.97
C ALA A 278 -30.30 4.41 69.96
N ILE A 279 -29.48 5.25 69.32
CA ILE A 279 -28.15 5.70 69.80
C ILE A 279 -27.21 4.50 70.01
N PHE A 280 -26.33 4.23 69.05
CA PHE A 280 -24.92 4.67 69.04
C PHE A 280 -24.41 4.70 67.59
#